data_AF-A0A9P9Z1Z7-F1
#
_entry.id   AF-A0A9P9Z1Z7-F1
#
_cell.length_a   1.000
_cell.length_b   1.000
_cell.length_c   1.000
_cell.angle_alpha   90.00
_cell.angle_beta   90.00
_cell.angle_gamma   90.00
#
_symmetry.space_group_name_H-M   'P 1'
#
loop_
_entity.id
_entity.type
_entity.pdbx_description
1 polymer ?
#
loop_
_entity_poly.entity_id
_entity_poly.type
_entity_poly.pdbx_seq_one_letter_code
_entity_poly.pdbx_strand_id
1 'polypeptide(L)'
;MLKALVIFFGLLALSHAASVGTASNATEVCQSEDEMWGGEDIRKFYFCLDGKVITDECDDGYYYVNNATISGCLPSEMMQASCVNLDIKVPDCSEASKMRPQACDDVASFYLCTSEGAKKLPCPEGKAFIDQDGYLGCFKWSVWRSLRNCTDG
;
A
#
# COMPACT_ATOMS: atom_id res chain seq x y z
N MET A 1 -0.36 -63.50 7.56
CA MET A 1 0.90 -62.75 7.82
C MET A 1 0.70 -61.31 7.40
N LEU A 2 0.95 -60.39 8.34
CA LEU A 2 1.55 -59.05 8.15
C LEU A 2 1.00 -58.19 6.98
N LYS A 3 0.08 -57.26 7.25
CA LYS A 3 0.33 -55.85 7.63
C LYS A 3 1.12 -55.05 6.58
N ALA A 4 0.51 -53.91 6.23
CA ALA A 4 1.13 -52.67 5.73
C ALA A 4 1.61 -52.64 4.28
N LEU A 5 0.77 -52.07 3.41
CA LEU A 5 1.05 -51.34 2.15
C LEU A 5 -0.35 -51.14 1.54
N VAL A 6 -0.98 -49.98 1.55
CA VAL A 6 -0.50 -48.70 1.03
C VAL A 6 -1.12 -47.57 1.85
N ILE A 7 -0.22 -46.83 2.47
CA ILE A 7 -0.42 -45.54 3.11
C ILE A 7 -0.73 -44.51 2.02
N PHE A 8 -1.71 -43.63 2.30
CA PHE A 8 -1.88 -42.31 1.69
C PHE A 8 -1.89 -42.23 0.16
N PHE A 9 -3.08 -42.29 -0.44
CA PHE A 9 -3.31 -41.55 -1.68
C PHE A 9 -4.66 -40.83 -1.60
N GLY A 10 -4.59 -39.49 -1.51
CA GLY A 10 -5.58 -38.64 -2.14
C GLY A 10 -6.63 -37.94 -1.27
N LEU A 11 -6.40 -37.75 0.03
CA LEU A 11 -7.06 -36.64 0.74
C LEU A 11 -6.32 -35.36 0.36
N LEU A 12 -6.86 -34.60 -0.61
CA LEU A 12 -6.99 -33.14 -0.62
C LEU A 12 -7.47 -32.71 -2.03
N ALA A 13 -8.76 -32.85 -2.28
CA ALA A 13 -9.43 -31.95 -3.21
C ALA A 13 -9.60 -30.61 -2.49
N LEU A 14 -8.52 -29.83 -2.40
CA LEU A 14 -8.63 -28.45 -1.95
C LEU A 14 -9.12 -27.63 -3.15
N SER A 15 -10.39 -27.27 -3.06
CA SER A 15 -11.06 -26.25 -3.84
C SER A 15 -10.12 -25.07 -4.09
N HIS A 16 -9.86 -24.78 -5.36
CA HIS A 16 -9.27 -23.52 -5.77
C HIS A 16 -10.31 -22.45 -5.47
N ALA A 17 -10.24 -21.85 -4.28
CA ALA A 17 -10.75 -20.49 -4.12
C ALA A 17 -9.78 -19.60 -4.89
N ALA A 18 -9.99 -19.48 -6.20
CA ALA A 18 -9.47 -18.34 -6.93
C ALA A 18 -10.14 -17.12 -6.31
N SER A 19 -9.47 -16.46 -5.38
CA SER A 19 -9.80 -15.09 -5.04
C SER A 19 -9.55 -14.30 -6.32
N VAL A 20 -10.62 -14.07 -7.08
CA VAL A 20 -10.64 -13.07 -8.14
C VAL A 20 -10.51 -11.73 -7.42
N GLY A 21 -9.25 -11.36 -7.15
CA GLY A 21 -8.86 -10.04 -6.73
C GLY A 21 -9.12 -9.11 -7.89
N THR A 22 -10.10 -8.23 -7.69
CA THR A 22 -10.47 -7.12 -8.55
C THR A 22 -9.22 -6.37 -9.02
N ALA A 23 -9.14 -6.10 -10.33
CA ALA A 23 -8.11 -5.36 -11.06
C ALA A 23 -7.10 -4.61 -10.16
N SER A 24 -5.94 -5.22 -9.96
CA SER A 24 -4.79 -4.58 -9.37
C SER A 24 -4.29 -3.49 -10.32
N ASN A 25 -3.99 -2.30 -9.80
CA ASN A 25 -3.20 -1.29 -10.52
C ASN A 25 -1.73 -1.74 -10.73
N ALA A 26 -1.43 -3.04 -10.53
CA ALA A 26 -0.13 -3.62 -10.80
C ALA A 26 0.18 -3.54 -12.29
N THR A 27 1.40 -3.13 -12.61
CA THR A 27 1.91 -3.25 -13.97
C THR A 27 1.96 -4.72 -14.35
N GLU A 28 1.35 -5.08 -15.48
CA GLU A 28 1.43 -6.45 -16.01
C GLU A 28 2.67 -6.63 -16.91
N VAL A 29 3.33 -5.52 -17.27
CA VAL A 29 4.51 -5.52 -18.12
C VAL A 29 5.76 -5.59 -17.26
N CYS A 30 6.59 -6.60 -17.55
CA CYS A 30 7.91 -6.72 -16.96
C CYS A 30 8.79 -5.54 -17.36
N GLN A 31 9.32 -4.80 -16.38
CA GLN A 31 10.23 -3.68 -16.63
C GLN A 31 11.70 -4.09 -16.50
N SER A 32 12.01 -4.95 -15.53
CA SER A 32 13.36 -5.46 -15.28
C SER A 32 13.32 -6.86 -14.65
N GLU A 33 14.22 -7.75 -15.04
CA GLU A 33 14.42 -9.04 -14.34
C GLU A 33 15.53 -8.98 -13.29
N ASP A 34 16.41 -7.98 -13.40
CA ASP A 34 17.61 -7.87 -12.56
C ASP A 34 17.42 -6.88 -11.39
N GLU A 35 16.37 -6.06 -11.43
CA GLU A 35 16.12 -5.01 -10.44
C GLU A 35 14.64 -4.90 -10.08
N MET A 36 14.40 -4.53 -8.83
CA MET A 36 13.07 -4.15 -8.35
C MET A 36 12.74 -2.73 -8.82
N TRP A 37 11.46 -2.42 -9.01
CA TRP A 37 11.03 -1.05 -9.32
C TRP A 37 9.76 -0.67 -8.56
N GLY A 38 9.54 0.64 -8.41
CA GLY A 38 8.40 1.20 -7.69
C GLY A 38 7.20 1.47 -8.61
N GLY A 39 6.02 1.63 -8.02
CA GLY A 39 4.82 2.07 -8.73
C GLY A 39 4.39 3.49 -8.38
N GLU A 40 3.22 3.89 -8.90
CA GLU A 40 2.58 5.13 -8.44
C GLU A 40 2.27 5.06 -6.93
N ASP A 41 1.84 3.90 -6.45
CA ASP A 41 1.72 3.61 -5.02
C ASP A 41 3.12 3.44 -4.42
N ILE A 42 3.55 4.42 -3.63
CA ILE A 42 4.90 4.46 -3.04
C ILE A 42 5.14 3.34 -2.02
N ARG A 43 4.11 2.59 -1.65
CA ARG A 43 4.24 1.41 -0.77
C ARG A 43 4.54 0.15 -1.58
N LYS A 44 4.16 0.12 -2.87
CA LYS A 44 4.25 -1.08 -3.71
C LYS A 44 5.51 -1.09 -4.55
N PHE A 45 6.06 -2.27 -4.70
CA PHE A 45 7.19 -2.55 -5.57
C PHE A 45 6.96 -3.82 -6.38
N TYR A 46 7.77 -3.97 -7.41
CA TYR A 46 7.60 -4.98 -8.43
C TYR A 46 8.96 -5.58 -8.78
N PHE A 47 8.95 -6.85 -9.17
CA PHE A 47 10.09 -7.52 -9.78
C PHE A 47 9.58 -8.55 -10.78
N CYS A 48 10.42 -8.98 -11.71
CA CYS A 48 10.07 -10.06 -12.63
C CYS A 48 10.71 -11.37 -12.25
N LEU A 49 10.00 -12.46 -12.54
CA LEU A 49 10.55 -13.80 -12.57
C LEU A 49 9.97 -14.52 -13.78
N ASP A 50 10.84 -14.99 -14.68
CA ASP A 50 10.48 -15.67 -15.93
C ASP A 50 9.47 -14.86 -16.77
N GLY A 51 9.73 -13.56 -16.97
CA GLY A 51 8.85 -12.64 -17.68
C GLY A 51 7.51 -12.33 -17.01
N LYS A 52 7.24 -12.85 -15.80
CA LYS A 52 6.02 -12.57 -15.03
C LYS A 52 6.29 -11.52 -13.97
N VAL A 53 5.47 -10.47 -13.94
CA VAL A 53 5.51 -9.48 -12.86
C VAL A 53 4.98 -10.09 -11.56
N ILE A 54 5.77 -9.91 -10.51
CA ILE A 54 5.40 -10.15 -9.12
C ILE A 54 5.30 -8.79 -8.44
N THR A 55 4.25 -8.60 -7.64
CA THR A 55 4.00 -7.37 -6.88
C THR A 55 4.03 -7.69 -5.40
N ASP A 56 4.63 -6.79 -4.62
CA ASP A 56 4.63 -6.85 -3.17
C ASP A 56 4.59 -5.42 -2.59
N GLU A 57 4.39 -5.29 -1.29
CA GLU A 57 4.20 -4.01 -0.59
C GLU A 57 5.10 -3.91 0.65
N CYS A 58 5.60 -2.71 0.93
CA CYS A 58 6.31 -2.43 2.18
C CYS A 58 5.36 -2.51 3.38
N ASP A 59 5.91 -2.86 4.54
CA ASP A 59 5.17 -2.84 5.80
C ASP A 59 4.64 -1.44 6.14
N ASP A 60 3.59 -1.37 6.98
CA ASP A 60 3.03 -0.12 7.48
C ASP A 60 4.13 0.81 8.05
N GLY A 61 4.15 2.07 7.56
CA GLY A 61 5.15 3.07 7.95
C GLY A 61 6.46 3.01 7.16
N TYR A 62 6.58 2.07 6.22
CA TYR A 62 7.70 1.96 5.28
C TYR A 62 7.24 2.20 3.84
N TYR A 63 8.15 2.73 3.03
CA TYR A 63 7.87 3.11 1.65
C TYR A 63 9.05 2.72 0.74
N TYR A 64 8.72 2.26 -0.45
CA TYR A 64 9.71 1.77 -1.39
C TYR A 64 10.47 2.92 -2.04
N VAL A 65 11.80 2.81 -2.04
CA VAL A 65 12.71 3.71 -2.74
C VAL A 65 13.58 2.88 -3.65
N ASN A 66 13.78 3.35 -4.88
CA ASN A 66 14.80 2.82 -5.78
C ASN A 66 15.55 3.98 -6.44
N ASN A 67 16.73 4.28 -5.92
CA ASN A 67 17.63 5.30 -6.45
C ASN A 67 19.06 4.76 -6.54
N ALA A 68 20.01 5.60 -6.97
CA ALA A 68 21.39 5.19 -7.18
C ALA A 68 22.13 4.64 -5.94
N THR A 69 21.60 4.84 -4.73
CA THR A 69 22.24 4.45 -3.46
C THR A 69 21.47 3.37 -2.71
N ILE A 70 20.14 3.38 -2.80
CA ILE A 70 19.27 2.52 -2.00
C ILE A 70 18.16 1.95 -2.88
N SER A 71 17.95 0.64 -2.77
CA SER A 71 16.78 -0.07 -3.31
C SER A 71 16.13 -0.88 -2.20
N GLY A 72 14.90 -0.54 -1.82
CA GLY A 72 14.16 -1.22 -0.76
C GLY A 72 13.20 -0.32 0.02
N CYS A 73 12.57 -0.90 1.05
CA CYS A 73 11.64 -0.20 1.93
C CYS A 73 12.39 0.63 2.98
N LEU A 74 12.12 1.93 3.02
CA LEU A 74 12.66 2.87 4.01
C LEU A 74 11.56 3.33 4.97
N PRO A 75 11.89 3.56 6.26
CA PRO A 75 10.93 4.12 7.21
C PRO A 75 10.53 5.54 6.80
N SER A 76 9.31 5.94 7.16
CA SER A 76 8.74 7.26 6.83
C SER A 76 9.67 8.43 7.16
N GLU A 77 10.38 8.38 8.29
CA GLU A 77 11.31 9.41 8.76
C GLU A 77 12.51 9.65 7.81
N MET A 78 12.81 8.69 6.94
CA MET A 78 13.87 8.78 5.93
C MET A 78 13.35 9.17 4.55
N MET A 79 12.03 9.27 4.39
CA MET A 79 11.40 9.68 3.13
C MET A 79 11.42 11.21 2.96
N GLN A 80 11.26 11.66 1.72
CA GLN A 80 10.99 13.07 1.44
C GLN A 80 9.70 13.50 2.16
N ALA A 81 9.71 14.63 2.87
CA ALA A 81 8.58 15.09 3.67
C ALA A 81 7.28 15.30 2.88
N SER A 82 7.37 15.60 1.57
CA SER A 82 6.21 15.65 0.66
C SER A 82 5.55 14.29 0.41
N CYS A 83 6.28 13.19 0.61
CA CYS A 83 5.80 11.83 0.35
C CYS A 83 5.20 11.14 1.58
N VAL A 84 5.31 11.73 2.77
CA VAL A 84 4.89 11.10 4.02
C VAL A 84 4.21 12.10 4.95
N ASN A 85 3.66 11.59 6.04
CA ASN A 85 3.00 12.35 7.08
C ASN A 85 3.70 12.10 8.43
N LEU A 86 4.67 12.93 8.80
CA LEU A 86 5.52 12.69 9.98
C LEU A 86 4.88 13.17 11.31
N ASP A 87 4.10 14.25 11.28
CA ASP A 87 3.61 14.91 12.49
C ASP A 87 2.10 14.73 12.74
N ILE A 88 1.51 13.69 12.13
CA ILE A 88 0.09 13.41 12.29
C ILE A 88 -0.18 12.73 13.63
N LYS A 89 -1.23 13.20 14.30
CA LYS A 89 -1.76 12.61 15.52
C LYS A 89 -3.17 12.09 15.27
N VAL A 90 -3.53 11.02 15.96
CA VAL A 90 -4.92 10.54 16.00
C VAL A 90 -5.81 11.70 16.48
N PRO A 91 -6.85 12.07 15.73
CA PRO A 91 -7.71 13.19 16.12
C PRO A 91 -8.47 12.86 17.41
N ASP A 92 -8.67 13.89 18.24
CA ASP A 92 -9.43 13.80 19.49
C ASP A 92 -10.96 13.73 19.27
N CYS A 93 -11.40 13.89 18.02
CA CYS A 93 -12.80 13.94 17.62
C CYS A 93 -13.59 15.09 18.24
N SER A 94 -12.91 16.20 18.53
CA SER A 94 -13.53 17.48 18.90
C SER A 94 -13.66 18.42 17.70
N GLU A 95 -14.62 19.35 17.78
CA GLU A 95 -14.76 20.46 16.83
C GLU A 95 -14.70 20.05 15.35
N ALA A 96 -13.76 20.63 14.59
CA ALA A 96 -13.59 20.42 13.17
C ALA A 96 -13.21 18.98 12.80
N SER A 97 -12.49 18.26 13.68
CA SER A 97 -12.07 16.88 13.40
C SER A 97 -13.25 15.90 13.34
N LYS A 98 -14.37 16.25 13.99
CA LYS A 98 -15.62 15.48 13.93
C LYS A 98 -16.38 15.65 12.62
N MET A 99 -16.16 16.76 11.92
CA MET A 99 -16.98 17.16 10.77
C MET A 99 -16.41 16.69 9.43
N ARG A 100 -15.16 16.23 9.39
CA ARG A 100 -14.48 15.85 8.15
C ARG A 100 -13.39 14.80 8.38
N PRO A 101 -13.03 14.01 7.35
CA PRO A 101 -11.86 13.13 7.40
C PRO A 101 -10.58 13.89 7.76
N GLN A 102 -9.68 13.26 8.51
CA GLN A 102 -8.37 13.80 8.86
C GLN A 102 -7.26 12.96 8.23
N ALA A 103 -6.12 13.58 7.93
CA ALA A 103 -4.94 12.86 7.48
C ALA A 103 -4.50 11.81 8.52
N CYS A 104 -3.94 10.70 8.03
CA CYS A 104 -3.35 9.62 8.82
C CYS A 104 -1.82 9.63 8.63
N ASP A 105 -1.08 9.00 9.53
CA ASP A 105 0.35 8.74 9.39
C ASP A 105 0.68 7.90 8.14
N ASP A 106 -0.16 6.90 7.86
CA ASP A 106 -0.22 6.19 6.59
C ASP A 106 -0.97 7.03 5.54
N VAL A 107 -0.27 7.40 4.48
CA VAL A 107 -0.82 8.24 3.40
C VAL A 107 -1.93 7.57 2.59
N ALA A 108 -2.04 6.24 2.64
CA ALA A 108 -3.12 5.48 2.02
C ALA A 108 -4.35 5.35 2.93
N SER A 109 -4.31 5.94 4.12
CA SER A 109 -5.39 5.92 5.10
C SER A 109 -5.81 7.31 5.53
N PHE A 110 -6.97 7.39 6.18
CA PHE A 110 -7.47 8.61 6.81
C PHE A 110 -8.18 8.26 8.12
N TYR A 111 -8.25 9.22 9.03
CA TYR A 111 -9.08 9.09 10.22
C TYR A 111 -10.48 9.64 9.95
N LEU A 112 -11.50 8.91 10.43
CA LEU A 112 -12.86 9.40 10.54
C LEU A 112 -13.33 9.27 11.99
N CYS A 113 -13.90 10.34 12.51
CA CYS A 113 -14.48 10.32 13.85
C CYS A 113 -15.85 9.66 13.86
N THR A 114 -15.98 8.66 14.74
CA THR A 114 -17.22 7.92 14.99
C THR A 114 -17.67 8.16 16.44
N SER A 115 -18.81 7.58 16.84
CA SER A 115 -19.24 7.57 18.25
C SER A 115 -18.24 6.88 19.19
N GLU A 116 -17.36 6.03 18.66
CA GLU A 116 -16.35 5.27 19.41
C GLU A 116 -14.98 5.96 19.41
N GLY A 117 -14.88 7.16 18.83
CA GLY A 117 -13.62 7.88 18.61
C GLY A 117 -13.12 7.78 17.17
N ALA A 118 -11.86 8.18 16.97
CA ALA A 118 -11.21 8.19 15.66
C ALA A 118 -10.95 6.76 15.17
N LYS A 119 -11.37 6.45 13.95
CA LYS A 119 -11.07 5.18 13.27
C LYS A 119 -10.20 5.44 12.06
N LYS A 120 -9.09 4.69 11.93
CA LYS A 120 -8.27 4.63 10.71
C LYS A 120 -9.06 3.83 9.67
N LEU A 121 -9.26 4.41 8.50
CA LEU A 121 -9.94 3.78 7.37
C LEU A 121 -9.03 3.88 6.14
N PRO A 122 -8.94 2.82 5.32
CA PRO A 122 -8.15 2.86 4.10
C PRO A 122 -8.86 3.69 3.03
N CYS A 123 -8.08 4.34 2.19
CA CYS A 123 -8.56 4.80 0.89
C CYS A 123 -8.91 3.59 0.00
N PRO A 124 -9.81 3.77 -0.99
CA PRO A 124 -10.00 2.76 -2.01
C PRO A 124 -8.69 2.43 -2.73
N GLU A 125 -8.55 1.19 -3.20
CA GLU A 125 -7.37 0.72 -3.94
C GLU A 125 -6.90 1.71 -5.03
N GLY A 126 -5.58 1.86 -5.14
CA GLY A 126 -4.95 2.77 -6.09
C GLY A 126 -5.11 4.27 -5.75
N LYS A 127 -5.51 4.60 -4.52
CA LYS A 127 -5.65 5.99 -4.05
C LYS A 127 -4.93 6.24 -2.72
N ALA A 128 -4.57 7.49 -2.50
CA ALA A 128 -4.01 8.02 -1.28
C ALA A 128 -4.74 9.30 -0.83
N PHE A 129 -4.70 9.57 0.47
CA PHE A 129 -5.45 10.65 1.08
C PHE A 129 -4.71 12.00 1.02
N ILE A 130 -5.46 13.07 0.76
CA ILE A 130 -5.01 14.47 0.81
C ILE A 130 -5.90 15.24 1.77
N ASP A 131 -5.31 16.07 2.63
CA ASP A 131 -5.93 17.19 3.35
C ASP A 131 -4.95 18.37 3.36
N GLN A 132 -4.79 19.01 2.19
CA GLN A 132 -3.89 20.16 2.01
C GLN A 132 -4.35 21.04 0.84
N ASP A 133 -4.02 22.33 0.87
CA ASP A 133 -4.25 23.28 -0.23
C ASP A 133 -5.68 23.31 -0.80
N GLY A 134 -6.67 23.05 0.06
CA GLY A 134 -8.10 23.02 -0.33
C GLY A 134 -8.58 21.69 -0.92
N TYR A 135 -7.71 20.70 -1.08
CA TYR A 135 -8.07 19.34 -1.46
C TYR A 135 -8.32 18.49 -0.22
N LEU A 136 -9.40 17.72 -0.25
CA LEU A 136 -9.78 16.82 0.84
C LEU A 136 -10.35 15.51 0.28
N GLY A 137 -9.71 14.39 0.59
CA GLY A 137 -10.20 13.05 0.25
C GLY A 137 -9.15 12.14 -0.39
N CYS A 138 -9.61 10.99 -0.91
CA CYS A 138 -8.76 10.00 -1.56
C CYS A 138 -8.65 10.27 -3.08
N PHE A 139 -7.42 10.50 -3.55
CA PHE A 139 -7.09 10.78 -4.94
C PHE A 139 -6.23 9.65 -5.52
N LYS A 140 -6.29 9.44 -6.85
CA LYS A 140 -5.38 8.50 -7.52
C LYS A 140 -3.93 8.84 -7.19
N TRP A 141 -3.07 7.84 -7.06
CA TRP A 141 -1.67 8.04 -6.69
C TRP A 141 -0.92 9.05 -7.57
N SER A 142 -1.06 8.99 -8.89
CA SER A 142 -0.54 10.02 -9.81
C SER A 142 -0.98 11.46 -9.47
N VAL A 143 -2.25 11.65 -9.12
CA VAL A 143 -2.78 12.96 -8.70
C VAL A 143 -2.26 13.35 -7.33
N TRP A 144 -2.24 12.41 -6.38
CA TRP A 144 -1.71 12.61 -5.04
C TRP A 144 -0.23 13.06 -5.09
N ARG A 145 0.60 12.40 -5.90
CA ARG A 145 2.02 12.75 -6.10
C ARG A 145 2.17 14.17 -6.64
N SER A 146 1.35 14.53 -7.63
CA SER A 146 1.35 15.88 -8.19
C SER A 146 0.91 16.94 -7.18
N LEU A 147 -0.13 16.68 -6.38
CA LEU A 147 -0.63 17.62 -5.38
C LEU A 147 0.35 17.80 -4.22
N ARG A 148 1.07 16.74 -3.85
CA ARG A 148 2.05 16.77 -2.76
C ARG A 148 3.45 17.17 -3.19
N ASN A 149 3.72 17.28 -4.49
CA ASN A 149 5.08 17.39 -5.02
C ASN A 149 5.98 16.24 -4.50
N CYS A 150 5.43 15.02 -4.50
CA CYS A 150 6.15 13.79 -4.22
C CYS A 150 6.55 13.14 -5.55
N THR A 151 7.60 13.69 -6.18
CA THR A 151 8.18 13.18 -7.41
C THR A 151 9.24 12.14 -7.09
N ASP A 152 9.41 11.14 -7.97
CA ASP A 152 10.48 10.16 -7.83
C ASP A 152 11.83 10.89 -7.77
N GLY A 153 12.59 10.64 -6.71
CA GLY A 153 13.93 11.20 -6.47
C GLY A 153 15.03 10.20 -6.77
#